data_AF-A0AAD1AGY9-F1
#
_entry.id   AF-A0AAD1AGY9-F1
#
_cell.length_a   1.000
_cell.length_b   1.000
_cell.length_c   1.000
_cell.angle_alpha   90.00
_cell.angle_beta   90.00
_cell.angle_gamma   90.00
#
_symmetry.space_group_name_H-M   'P 1'
#
loop_
_entity.id
_entity.type
_entity.pdbx_description
1 polymer ?
#
loop_
_entity_poly.entity_id
_entity_poly.type
_entity_poly.pdbx_seq_one_letter_code
_entity_poly.pdbx_strand_id
1 'polypeptide(L)' 'MTTDFDADQVVRDVTAAVRKKFPEQSEEQVTPLVREELAGLVDRPVQDYLSVLTERAVKRRLKREKRDGAAPS' A
#
# COMPACT_ATOMS: atom_id res chain seq x y z
N MET A 1 16.76 15.25 -15.00
CA MET A 1 15.61 15.72 -14.22
C MET A 1 15.37 14.68 -13.14
N THR A 2 15.83 14.95 -11.92
CA THR A 2 15.63 14.07 -10.78
C THR A 2 14.33 14.52 -10.15
N THR A 3 13.25 13.76 -10.34
CA THR A 3 12.03 13.96 -9.57
C THR A 3 12.41 13.68 -8.13
N ASP A 4 12.40 14.71 -7.29
CA ASP A 4 12.62 14.58 -5.86
C ASP A 4 11.51 13.66 -5.32
N PHE A 5 11.86 12.41 -5.04
CA PHE A 5 10.91 11.41 -4.59
C PHE A 5 10.58 11.71 -3.13
N ASP A 6 9.43 12.32 -2.91
CA ASP A 6 8.90 12.57 -1.57
C ASP A 6 8.13 11.33 -1.09
N ALA A 7 8.84 10.46 -0.36
CA ALA A 7 8.27 9.27 0.26
C ALA A 7 7.10 9.60 1.21
N ASP A 8 7.14 10.75 1.90
CA ASP A 8 6.07 11.15 2.80
C ASP A 8 4.83 11.58 2.03
N GLN A 9 4.99 12.20 0.86
CA GLN A 9 3.88 12.50 -0.05
C GLN A 9 3.23 11.21 -0.56
N VAL A 10 4.03 10.22 -0.98
CA VAL A 10 3.52 8.90 -1.42
C VAL A 10 2.76 8.21 -0.29
N VAL A 11 3.28 8.22 0.94
CA VAL A 11 2.60 7.63 2.10
C VAL A 11 1.25 8.30 2.34
N ARG A 12 1.16 9.63 2.28
CA ARG A 12 -0.11 10.37 2.44
C ARG A 12 -1.12 9.99 1.37
N ASP A 13 -0.72 10.01 0.10
CA ASP A 13 -1.63 9.77 -1.03
C ASP A 13 -2.14 8.33 -1.07
N VAL A 14 -1.26 7.37 -0.83
CA VAL A 14 -1.64 5.95 -0.78
C VAL A 14 -2.52 5.66 0.43
N THR A 15 -2.24 6.25 1.59
CA THR A 15 -3.07 6.09 2.80
C THR A 15 -4.48 6.63 2.57
N ALA A 16 -4.62 7.80 1.95
CA ALA A 16 -5.92 8.36 1.60
C ALA A 16 -6.69 7.46 0.61
N ALA A 17 -6.01 6.93 -0.42
CA ALA A 17 -6.61 6.04 -1.39
C ALA A 17 -7.07 4.69 -0.77
N VAL A 18 -6.26 4.12 0.12
CA VAL A 18 -6.57 2.88 0.85
C VAL A 18 -7.76 3.09 1.75
N ARG A 19 -7.79 4.17 2.55
CA ARG A 19 -8.92 4.48 3.45
C ARG A 19 -10.23 4.73 2.70
N LYS A 20 -10.17 5.29 1.48
CA LYS A 20 -11.35 5.46 0.62
C LYS A 20 -11.99 4.11 0.24
N LYS A 21 -11.19 3.03 0.21
CA LYS A 21 -11.62 1.68 -0.14
C LYS A 21 -11.85 0.77 1.09
N PHE A 22 -11.18 1.07 2.19
CA PHE A 22 -11.24 0.36 3.47
C PHE A 22 -11.51 1.39 4.60
N PRO A 23 -12.73 1.95 4.67
CA PRO A 23 -13.05 3.01 5.63
C PRO A 23 -13.03 2.54 7.09
N GLU A 24 -13.10 1.23 7.31
CA GLU A 24 -12.98 0.58 8.63
C GLU A 24 -11.56 0.62 9.23
N GLN A 25 -10.53 0.86 8.42
CA GLN A 25 -9.15 0.89 8.87
C GLN A 25 -8.74 2.32 9.26
N SER A 26 -8.13 2.46 10.43
CA SER A 26 -7.62 3.75 10.89
C SER A 26 -6.33 4.14 10.18
N GLU A 27 -6.03 5.44 10.15
CA GLU A 27 -4.79 5.94 9.57
C GLU A 27 -3.55 5.36 10.25
N GLU A 28 -3.60 5.17 11.57
CA GLU A 28 -2.54 4.57 12.38
C GLU A 28 -2.30 3.08 12.03
N GLN A 29 -3.32 2.38 11.54
CA GLN A 29 -3.21 0.99 11.07
C GLN A 29 -2.70 0.92 9.62
N VAL A 30 -3.11 1.86 8.77
CA VAL A 30 -2.79 1.85 7.34
C VAL A 30 -1.39 2.40 7.06
N THR A 31 -0.99 3.48 7.73
CA THR A 31 0.30 4.16 7.52
C THR A 31 1.53 3.24 7.64
N PRO A 32 1.68 2.41 8.69
CA PRO A 32 2.83 1.51 8.79
C PRO A 32 2.87 0.47 7.66
N LEU A 33 1.72 -0.05 7.24
CA LEU A 33 1.63 -1.01 6.13
C LEU A 33 2.06 -0.37 4.79
N VAL A 34 1.63 0.87 4.56
CA VAL A 34 2.02 1.63 3.36
C VAL A 34 3.53 1.88 3.35
N ARG A 35 4.13 2.21 4.50
CA ARG A 35 5.58 2.41 4.62
C ARG A 35 6.38 1.13 4.40
N GLU A 36 5.93 0.01 4.94
CA GLU A 36 6.58 -1.30 4.76
C GLU A 36 6.58 -1.72 3.29
N GLU A 37 5.43 -1.63 2.63
CA GLU A 37 5.31 -1.97 1.21
C GLU A 37 6.10 -0.99 0.32
N LEU A 38 6.13 0.31 0.67
CA LEU A 38 6.94 1.30 -0.03
C LEU A 38 8.43 0.99 0.09
N ALA A 39 8.91 0.63 1.29
CA ALA A 39 10.30 0.25 1.54
C ALA A 39 10.74 -0.95 0.69
N GLY A 40 9.88 -1.97 0.51
CA GLY A 40 10.14 -3.12 -0.36
C GLY A 40 10.16 -2.79 -1.86
N LEU A 41 9.87 -1.54 -2.21
CA LEU A 41 9.74 -1.05 -3.57
C LEU A 41 10.79 0.00 -3.92
N VAL A 42 11.38 0.70 -2.93
CA VAL A 42 12.42 1.73 -3.14
C VAL A 42 13.67 1.17 -3.86
N ASP A 43 13.99 -0.11 -3.68
CA ASP A 43 15.11 -0.76 -4.37
C ASP A 43 14.85 -1.07 -5.86
N ARG A 44 13.63 -0.81 -6.37
CA ARG A 44 13.29 -1.04 -7.78
C ARG A 44 13.49 0.25 -8.59
N PRO A 45 14.15 0.19 -9.76
CA PRO A 45 14.62 1.38 -10.50
C PRO A 45 13.52 2.24 -11.15
N VAL A 46 12.25 2.13 -10.73
CA VAL A 46 11.13 2.85 -11.36
C VAL A 46 10.14 3.37 -10.30
N GLN A 47 10.28 4.65 -9.93
CA GLN A 47 9.48 5.33 -8.91
C GLN A 47 7.98 5.40 -9.25
N ASP A 48 7.61 5.63 -10.52
CA ASP A 48 6.19 5.65 -10.96
C ASP A 48 5.52 4.27 -10.89
N TYR A 49 6.31 3.19 -10.90
CA TYR A 49 5.78 1.84 -10.75
C TYR A 49 5.53 1.45 -9.30
N LEU A 50 6.15 2.12 -8.33
CA LEU A 50 6.05 1.71 -6.93
C LEU A 50 4.63 1.85 -6.43
N SER A 51 3.98 3.01 -6.64
CA SER A 51 2.58 3.23 -6.26
C SER A 51 1.63 2.17 -6.84
N VAL A 52 1.80 1.82 -8.13
CA VAL A 52 0.97 0.81 -8.81
C VAL A 52 1.26 -0.62 -8.29
N LEU A 53 2.52 -0.93 -8.01
CA LEU A 53 2.94 -2.22 -7.49
C LEU A 53 2.51 -2.41 -6.03
N THR A 54 2.65 -1.39 -5.18
CA THR A 54 2.12 -1.33 -3.82
C THR A 54 0.63 -1.59 -3.83
N GLU A 55 -0.12 -0.82 -4.64
CA GLU A 55 -1.57 -0.95 -4.70
C GLU A 55 -2.00 -2.37 -5.14
N ARG A 56 -1.29 -2.96 -6.12
CA ARG A 56 -1.55 -4.34 -6.56
C ARG A 56 -1.16 -5.39 -5.51
N ALA A 57 -0.10 -5.18 -4.74
CA ALA A 57 0.32 -6.08 -3.69
C ALA A 57 -0.72 -6.09 -2.55
N VAL A 58 -1.09 -4.91 -2.06
CA VAL A 58 -2.09 -4.73 -0.99
C VAL A 58 -3.44 -5.34 -1.38
N LYS A 59 -3.94 -5.05 -2.59
CA LYS A 59 -5.20 -5.64 -3.09
C LYS A 59 -5.17 -7.18 -3.14
N ARG A 60 -4.02 -7.77 -3.48
CA ARG A 60 -3.88 -9.23 -3.55
C ARG A 60 -3.86 -9.86 -2.17
N ARG A 61 -3.17 -9.25 -1.21
CA ARG A 61 -3.10 -9.73 0.19
C ARG A 61 -4.48 -9.74 0.85
N LEU A 62 -5.19 -8.61 0.77
CA LEU A 62 -6.54 -8.49 1.33
C LEU A 62 -7.55 -9.43 0.67
N LYS A 63 -7.43 -9.65 -0.65
CA LYS A 63 -8.25 -10.65 -1.35
C LYS A 63 -7.97 -12.08 -0.87
N ARG A 64 -6.71 -12.38 -0.51
CA ARG A 64 -6.29 -13.69 -0.01
C ARG A 64 -6.77 -13.90 1.42
N GLU A 65 -6.58 -12.92 2.30
CA GLU A 65 -7.09 -12.94 3.68
C GLU A 65 -8.63 -13.05 3.73
N LYS A 66 -9.35 -12.37 2.83
CA LYS A 66 -10.81 -12.52 2.69
C LYS A 66 -11.25 -13.91 2.21
N ARG A 67 -10.39 -14.61 1.45
CA ARG A 67 -10.68 -15.96 0.93
C ARG A 67 -10.32 -17.04 1.94
N ASP A 68 -9.25 -16.83 2.69
CA ASP A 68 -8.77 -17.77 3.71
C ASP A 68 -9.52 -17.60 5.05
N GLY A 69 -10.04 -16.40 5.36
CA GLY A 69 -10.97 -16.17 6.48
C GLY A 69 -12.41 -16.64 6.24
N ALA A 70 -12.70 -17.21 5.06
CA ALA A 70 -14.00 -17.79 4.71
C ALA A 70 -14.02 -19.34 4.76
N ALA A 71 -12.93 -19.97 5.19
CA ALA A 71 -12.89 -21.41 5.45
C ALA A 71 -12.93 -21.67 6.97
N PRO A 72 -14.05 -22.15 7.53
CA PRO A 72 -14.01 -22.82 8.82
C PRO A 72 -13.38 -24.20 8.61
N SER A 73 -12.33 -24.49 9.37
CA SER A 73 -11.91 -25.86 9.68
C SER A 73 -11.56 -25.90 11.16
#